data_AF-A0A357B4G5-F1
#
_entry.id   AF-A0A357B4G5-F1
#
_cell.length_a   1.000
_cell.length_b   1.000
_cell.length_c   1.000
_cell.angle_alpha   90.00
_cell.angle_beta   90.00
_cell.angle_gamma   90.00
#
_symmetry.space_group_name_H-M   'P 1'
#
loop_
_entity.id
_entity.type
_entity.pdbx_description
1 polymer ?
#
loop_
_entity_poly.entity_id
_entity_poly.type
_entity_poly.pdbx_seq_one_letter_code
_entity_poly.pdbx_strand_id
1 'polypeptide(L)'
;RVTGPGVIFLELDGHNVEYELAPGERIVCDTGVVAMMDETCNMDVQVVKGLKNMIFGGEGLMDTVVTGPGKVWLQTMTVSQLARLIIPHIPKQG
;
A
#
# COMPACT_ATOMS: atom_id res chain seq x y z
N ARG A 1 7.97 12.87 0.90
CA ARG A 1 7.85 13.96 -0.10
C ARG A 1 9.20 14.10 -0.78
N VAL A 2 9.25 14.02 -2.11
CA VAL A 2 10.47 14.22 -2.91
C VAL A 2 10.40 15.61 -3.54
N THR A 3 11.49 16.38 -3.48
CA THR A 3 11.56 17.75 -3.98
C THR A 3 12.94 18.04 -4.58
N GLY A 4 13.01 19.00 -5.51
CA GLY A 4 14.25 19.48 -6.10
C GLY A 4 14.42 19.04 -7.57
N PRO A 5 15.34 19.70 -8.30
CA PRO A 5 15.61 19.34 -9.68
C PRO A 5 16.43 18.05 -9.74
N GLY A 6 16.00 17.09 -10.56
CA GLY A 6 16.72 15.83 -10.75
C GLY A 6 15.83 14.71 -11.26
N VAL A 7 16.45 13.54 -11.45
CA VAL A 7 15.76 12.30 -11.79
C VAL A 7 15.81 11.39 -10.58
N ILE A 8 14.69 10.77 -10.24
CA ILE A 8 14.62 9.72 -9.24
C ILE A 8 14.32 8.39 -9.90
N PHE A 9 14.87 7.33 -9.33
CA PHE A 9 14.52 5.96 -9.66
C PHE A 9 13.85 5.36 -8.43
N LEU A 10 12.65 4.84 -8.62
CA LEU A 10 11.88 4.18 -7.58
C LEU A 10 11.59 2.76 -8.02
N GLU A 11 11.66 1.85 -7.07
CA GLU A 11 11.30 0.45 -7.24
C GLU A 11 9.94 0.23 -6.57
N LEU A 12 9.07 -0.53 -7.24
CA LEU A 12 7.74 -0.89 -6.76
C LEU A 12 7.61 -2.40 -6.89
N ASP A 13 7.16 -3.03 -5.81
CA ASP A 13 7.05 -4.48 -5.70
C ASP A 13 5.93 -5.02 -6.61
N GLY A 14 6.28 -5.87 -7.57
CA GLY A 14 5.32 -6.50 -8.48
C GLY A 14 4.92 -5.58 -9.65
N HIS A 15 3.63 -5.26 -9.77
CA HIS A 15 3.10 -4.39 -10.82
C HIS A 15 2.63 -3.06 -10.25
N ASN A 16 2.80 -1.99 -11.04
CA ASN A 16 2.35 -0.65 -10.71
C ASN A 16 0.96 -0.39 -11.29
N VAL A 17 -0.01 -0.08 -10.44
CA VAL A 17 -1.38 0.27 -10.82
C VAL A 17 -1.63 1.75 -10.54
N GLU A 18 -2.04 2.49 -11.57
CA GLU A 18 -2.26 3.93 -11.48
C GLU A 18 -3.75 4.28 -11.42
N TYR A 19 -4.10 5.19 -10.52
CA TYR A 19 -5.44 5.77 -10.42
C TYR A 19 -5.36 7.29 -10.44
N GLU A 20 -6.23 7.92 -11.22
CA GLU A 20 -6.45 9.36 -11.18
C GLU A 20 -7.71 9.61 -10.34
N LEU A 21 -7.56 10.22 -9.16
CA LEU A 21 -8.67 10.50 -8.25
C LEU A 21 -9.23 11.89 -8.51
N ALA A 22 -10.54 12.00 -8.67
CA ALA A 22 -11.23 13.29 -8.68
C ALA A 22 -11.22 13.95 -7.29
N PRO A 23 -11.53 15.26 -7.17
CA PRO A 23 -11.64 15.92 -5.87
C PRO A 23 -12.64 15.20 -4.94
N GLY A 24 -12.16 14.73 -3.78
CA GLY A 24 -12.96 14.01 -2.80
C GLY A 24 -13.21 12.53 -3.11
N GLU A 25 -12.80 12.03 -4.27
CA GLU A 25 -12.80 10.61 -4.59
C GLU A 25 -11.79 9.87 -3.70
N ARG A 26 -12.13 8.64 -3.30
CA ARG A 26 -11.33 7.87 -2.34
C ARG A 26 -11.00 6.50 -2.88
N ILE A 27 -9.77 6.08 -2.60
CA ILE A 27 -9.37 4.68 -2.68
C ILE A 27 -8.99 4.21 -1.27
N VAL A 28 -9.44 3.01 -0.91
CA VAL A 28 -9.13 2.34 0.34
C VAL A 28 -8.36 1.08 0.00
N CYS A 29 -7.23 0.89 0.66
CA CYS A 29 -6.30 -0.21 0.35
C CYS A 29 -5.51 -0.62 1.59
N ASP A 30 -4.95 -1.83 1.56
CA ASP A 30 -4.09 -2.33 2.65
C ASP A 30 -2.94 -1.37 2.95
N THR A 31 -2.61 -1.17 4.22
CA THR A 31 -1.45 -0.36 4.57
C THR A 31 -0.16 -0.97 4.01
N GLY A 32 0.58 -0.17 3.23
CA GLY A 32 1.84 -0.56 2.60
C GLY A 32 1.77 -0.77 1.08
N VAL A 33 0.57 -0.79 0.48
CA VAL A 33 0.41 -0.91 -0.99
C VAL A 33 0.43 0.44 -1.71
N VAL A 34 0.22 1.56 -1.01
CA VAL A 34 0.42 2.90 -1.58
C VAL A 34 1.91 3.12 -1.78
N ALA A 35 2.35 3.14 -3.02
CA ALA A 35 3.75 3.35 -3.36
C ALA A 35 4.08 4.83 -3.52
N MET A 36 3.23 5.57 -4.24
CA MET A 36 3.38 7.00 -4.48
C MET A 36 2.03 7.68 -4.62
N MET A 37 1.98 8.98 -4.35
CA MET A 37 0.83 9.81 -4.68
C MET A 37 1.29 11.25 -4.92
N ASP A 38 0.50 11.98 -5.70
CA ASP A 38 0.67 13.42 -5.85
C ASP A 38 0.47 14.14 -4.50
N GLU A 39 1.16 15.27 -4.33
CA GLU A 39 1.06 16.08 -3.10
C GLU A 39 -0.36 16.62 -2.85
N THR A 40 -1.19 16.70 -3.88
CA THR A 40 -2.59 17.15 -3.79
C THR A 40 -3.52 16.10 -3.17
N CYS A 41 -3.08 14.85 -3.08
CA CYS A 41 -3.81 13.79 -2.41
C CYS A 41 -3.62 13.86 -0.89
N ASN A 42 -4.67 13.51 -0.13
CA ASN A 42 -4.59 13.33 1.32
C ASN A 42 -4.58 11.85 1.67
N MET A 43 -3.68 11.42 2.55
CA MET A 43 -3.57 10.03 3.02
C MET A 43 -3.85 9.96 4.51
N ASP A 44 -4.71 9.00 4.89
CA ASP A 44 -5.07 8.72 6.27
C ASP A 44 -4.99 7.21 6.54
N VAL A 45 -4.46 6.83 7.69
CA VAL A 45 -4.36 5.41 8.09
C VAL A 45 -5.43 5.13 9.14
N GLN A 46 -6.38 4.27 8.78
CA GLN A 46 -7.57 3.99 9.58
C GLN A 46 -7.52 2.56 10.12
N VAL A 47 -7.77 2.42 11.42
CA VAL A 47 -7.89 1.10 12.05
C VAL A 47 -9.24 0.49 11.68
N VAL A 48 -9.20 -0.68 11.04
CA VAL A 48 -10.42 -1.42 10.70
C VAL A 48 -11.01 -2.00 11.98
N LYS A 49 -12.23 -1.57 12.33
CA LYS A 49 -12.90 -2.04 13.55
C LYS A 49 -13.41 -3.47 13.35
N GLY A 50 -12.80 -4.45 14.02
CA GLY A 50 -13.37 -5.80 14.11
C GLY A 50 -12.38 -6.87 14.56
N LEU A 51 -12.64 -7.46 15.74
CA LEU A 51 -11.88 -8.61 16.28
C LEU A 51 -11.89 -9.83 15.34
N LYS A 52 -12.85 -9.91 14.40
CA LYS A 52 -12.97 -11.00 13.43
C LYS A 52 -11.88 -10.95 12.34
N ASN A 53 -11.48 -9.77 11.84
CA ASN A 53 -10.43 -9.69 10.82
C ASN A 53 -9.06 -10.10 11.38
N MET A 54 -8.81 -9.81 12.67
CA MET A 54 -7.61 -10.25 13.38
C MET A 54 -7.45 -11.78 13.46
N ILE A 55 -8.56 -12.51 13.56
CA ILE A 55 -8.55 -13.95 13.81
C ILE A 55 -8.59 -14.76 12.50
N PHE A 56 -9.21 -14.22 11.44
CA PHE A 56 -9.46 -14.95 10.21
C PHE A 56 -8.64 -14.49 8.99
N GLY A 57 -8.09 -13.28 8.98
CA GLY A 57 -7.56 -12.70 7.73
C GLY A 57 -6.05 -12.71 7.56
N GLY A 58 -5.28 -12.68 8.66
CA GLY A 58 -3.83 -12.45 8.57
C GLY A 58 -3.44 -11.08 8.01
N GLU A 59 -4.38 -10.30 7.48
CA GLU A 59 -4.20 -8.93 6.99
C GLU A 59 -3.95 -7.93 8.13
N GLY A 60 -3.35 -6.79 7.79
CA GLY A 60 -3.02 -5.73 8.74
C GLY A 60 -4.27 -5.12 9.38
N LEU A 61 -4.13 -4.64 10.61
CA LEU A 61 -5.22 -3.98 11.37
C LEU A 61 -5.59 -2.58 10.84
N MET A 62 -4.95 -2.14 9.76
CA MET A 62 -4.95 -0.76 9.31
C MET A 62 -5.10 -0.70 7.79
N ASP A 63 -6.07 0.07 7.32
CA ASP A 63 -6.24 0.43 5.92
C ASP A 63 -5.68 1.83 5.70
N THR A 64 -5.11 2.07 4.53
CA THR A 64 -4.75 3.40 4.06
C THR A 64 -5.85 3.92 3.14
N VAL A 65 -6.39 5.08 3.46
CA VAL A 65 -7.37 5.82 2.66
C VAL A 65 -6.66 6.98 1.97
N VAL A 66 -6.64 6.99 0.64
CA VAL A 66 -6.14 8.12 -0.14
C VAL A 66 -7.34 8.84 -0.77
N THR A 67 -7.42 10.15 -0.54
CA THR A 67 -8.47 11.02 -1.07
C THR A 67 -7.88 12.02 -2.05
N GLY A 68 -8.45 12.10 -3.25
CA GLY A 68 -8.02 13.03 -4.31
C GLY A 68 -8.36 14.50 -4.03
N PRO A 69 -7.93 15.42 -4.92
CA PRO A 69 -7.56 15.12 -6.31
C PRO A 69 -6.08 14.76 -6.52
N GLY A 70 -5.82 14.00 -7.58
CA GLY A 70 -4.47 13.71 -8.09
C GLY A 70 -4.23 12.23 -8.37
N LYS A 71 -3.02 11.92 -8.82
CA LYS A 71 -2.64 10.54 -9.16
C LYS A 71 -2.12 9.78 -7.94
N VAL A 72 -2.48 8.51 -7.88
CA VAL A 72 -2.00 7.54 -6.90
C VAL A 72 -1.44 6.32 -7.63
N TRP A 73 -0.30 5.83 -7.17
CA TRP A 73 0.37 4.64 -7.67
C TRP A 73 0.38 3.58 -6.57
N LEU A 74 -0.23 2.44 -6.86
CA LEU A 74 -0.28 1.28 -5.97
C LEU A 74 0.63 0.17 -6.48
N GLN A 75 1.27 -0.53 -5.55
CA GLN A 75 1.99 -1.77 -5.83
C GLN A 75 1.12 -2.99 -5.54
N THR A 76 1.15 -3.99 -6.40
CA THR A 76 0.33 -5.21 -6.25
C THR A 76 0.84 -6.17 -5.19
N MET A 77 2.10 -6.02 -4.80
CA MET A 77 2.75 -6.86 -3.80
C MET A 77 3.53 -5.97 -2.85
N THR A 78 3.77 -6.46 -1.64
CA THR A 78 4.73 -5.84 -0.71
C THR A 78 5.77 -6.88 -0.32
N VAL A 79 7.01 -6.49 -0.03
CA VAL A 79 8.04 -7.40 0.50
C VAL A 79 7.51 -8.19 1.70
N SER A 80 6.72 -7.58 2.57
CA SER A 80 6.14 -8.25 3.74
C SER A 80 5.14 -9.35 3.38
N GLN A 81 4.25 -9.08 2.41
CA GLN A 81 3.33 -10.10 1.89
C GLN A 81 4.10 -11.21 1.18
N LEU A 82 5.08 -10.86 0.34
CA LEU A 82 5.94 -11.83 -0.34
C LEU A 82 6.66 -12.74 0.66
N ALA A 83 7.29 -12.16 1.68
CA ALA A 83 7.97 -12.93 2.73
C ALA A 83 7.00 -13.88 3.44
N ARG A 84 5.79 -13.43 3.79
CA ARG A 84 4.76 -14.30 4.40
C ARG A 84 4.35 -15.46 3.51
N LEU A 85 4.28 -15.26 2.20
CA LEU A 85 3.98 -16.33 1.24
C LEU A 85 5.15 -17.32 1.11
N ILE A 86 6.40 -16.85 1.21
CA ILE A 86 7.59 -17.68 1.05
C ILE A 86 7.96 -18.45 2.33
N ILE A 87 7.86 -17.84 3.52
CA ILE A 87 8.31 -18.39 4.80
C ILE A 87 7.88 -19.85 5.04
N PRO A 88 6.63 -20.27 4.80
CA PRO A 88 6.20 -21.66 4.99
C PRO A 88 6.96 -22.69 4.13
N HIS A 89 7.57 -22.24 3.04
CA HIS A 89 8.32 -23.06 2.09
C HIS A 89 9.83 -22.98 2.29
N ILE A 90 10.33 -22.14 3.21
CA ILE A 90 11.74 -22.06 3.52
C ILE A 90 12.13 -23.29 4.35
N PRO A 91 13.14 -24.09 3.93
CA PRO A 91 13.64 -25.21 4.72
C PRO A 91 14.11 -24.72 6.10
N LYS A 92 13.62 -25.35 7.16
CA LYS A 92 14.16 -25.12 8.50
C LYS A 92 15.50 -25.85 8.58
N GLN A 93 16.56 -25.15 9.00
CA GLN A 93 17.79 -25.85 9.40
C GLN A 93 17.42 -26.84 10.52
N GLY A 94 17.80 -28.10 10.32
CA GLY A 94 17.71 -29.14 11.35
C GLY A 94 18.75 -28.95 12.43
#